data_AF-A0A533VUZ1-F1
#
_entry.id   AF-A0A533VUZ1-F1
#
_cell.length_a   1.000
_cell.length_b   1.000
_cell.length_c   1.000
_cell.angle_alpha   90.00
_cell.angle_beta   90.00
_cell.angle_gamma   90.00
#
_symmetry.space_group_name_H-M   'P 1'
#
loop_
_entity.id
_entity.type
_entity.pdbx_description
1 polymer ?
#
loop_
_entity_poly.entity_id
_entity_poly.type
_entity_poly.pdbx_seq_one_letter_code
_entity_poly.pdbx_strand_id
1 'polypeptide(L)'
;MPESPLHRSMKAVVASELVRDGYEVIEEPLWPPNRLVSWEAYRPDLLGIAQTDSREEYALVECETRPRTKRLLAKNIWRVELQSRIDRQPRLRRILVVPRGKLGALDLKLRRSCEIWVTDEDDILKIPTCAPS
;
A
#
# COMPACT_ATOMS: atom_id res chain seq x y z
N MET A 1 -10.55 14.52 7.72
CA MET A 1 -10.34 15.59 6.72
C MET A 1 -10.72 15.04 5.35
N PRO A 2 -11.17 15.87 4.39
CA PRO A 2 -11.37 15.39 3.02
C PRO A 2 -10.05 14.93 2.42
N GLU A 3 -10.10 13.87 1.62
CA GLU A 3 -8.96 13.36 0.87
C GLU A 3 -8.41 14.42 -0.11
N SER A 4 -7.09 14.56 -0.17
CA SER A 4 -6.44 15.50 -1.10
C SER A 4 -6.50 15.01 -2.56
N PRO A 5 -6.54 15.91 -3.57
CA PRO A 5 -6.52 15.54 -4.98
C PRO A 5 -5.32 14.65 -5.37
N LEU A 6 -4.14 14.96 -4.83
CA LEU A 6 -2.92 14.17 -5.06
C LEU A 6 -3.08 12.72 -4.57
N HIS A 7 -3.62 12.53 -3.37
CA HIS A 7 -3.86 11.20 -2.81
C HIS A 7 -4.82 10.38 -3.66
N ARG A 8 -5.91 11.01 -4.12
CA ARG A 8 -6.87 10.37 -5.04
C ARG A 8 -6.23 9.98 -6.36
N SER A 9 -5.42 10.86 -6.94
CA SER A 9 -4.69 10.59 -8.19
C SER A 9 -3.75 9.40 -8.03
N MET A 10 -2.97 9.36 -6.94
CA MET A 10 -2.08 8.23 -6.63
C MET A 10 -2.85 6.91 -6.57
N LYS A 11 -3.98 6.86 -5.85
CA LYS A 11 -4.81 5.65 -5.80
C LYS A 11 -5.32 5.24 -7.17
N ALA A 12 -5.77 6.18 -8.01
CA ALA A 12 -6.26 5.88 -9.34
C ALA A 12 -5.18 5.27 -10.25
N VAL A 13 -3.97 5.83 -10.24
CA VAL A 13 -2.81 5.31 -10.99
C VAL A 13 -2.46 3.91 -10.51
N VAL A 14 -2.36 3.71 -9.20
CA VAL A 14 -1.97 2.43 -8.60
C VAL A 14 -3.04 1.36 -8.81
N ALA A 15 -4.32 1.72 -8.69
CA ALA A 15 -5.42 0.81 -8.97
C ALA A 15 -5.39 0.33 -10.44
N SER A 16 -5.17 1.26 -11.38
CA SER A 16 -5.04 0.92 -12.80
C SER A 16 -3.86 -0.02 -13.06
N GLU A 17 -2.74 0.20 -12.37
CA GLU A 17 -1.56 -0.65 -12.47
C GLU A 17 -1.81 -2.05 -11.90
N LEU A 18 -2.46 -2.15 -10.73
CA LEU A 18 -2.82 -3.44 -10.14
C LEU A 18 -3.81 -4.22 -11.01
N VAL A 19 -4.79 -3.54 -11.61
CA VAL A 19 -5.71 -4.18 -12.57
C VAL A 19 -4.95 -4.73 -13.77
N ARG A 20 -3.96 -3.98 -14.30
CA ARG A 20 -3.10 -4.45 -15.39
C ARG A 20 -2.25 -5.66 -14.96
N ASP A 21 -1.80 -5.69 -13.72
CA ASP A 21 -1.10 -6.82 -13.11
C ASP A 21 -2.04 -8.01 -12.78
N GLY A 22 -3.35 -7.90 -13.07
CA GLY A 22 -4.33 -8.99 -12.94
C GLY A 22 -5.07 -9.06 -11.61
N TYR A 23 -5.02 -8.00 -10.79
CA TYR A 23 -5.75 -7.94 -9.52
C TYR A 23 -7.14 -7.35 -9.69
N GLU A 24 -8.10 -7.91 -8.96
CA GLU A 24 -9.30 -7.18 -8.55
C GLU A 24 -8.93 -6.18 -7.45
N VAL A 25 -9.31 -4.92 -7.61
CA VAL A 25 -8.90 -3.84 -6.69
C VAL A 25 -10.11 -3.30 -5.94
N ILE A 26 -10.04 -3.37 -4.61
CA ILE A 26 -11.01 -2.78 -3.70
C ILE A 26 -10.42 -1.48 -3.17
N GLU A 27 -11.04 -0.36 -3.53
CA GLU A 27 -10.81 0.89 -2.84
C GLU A 27 -11.61 0.91 -1.56
N GLU A 28 -10.88 1.24 -0.52
CA GLU A 28 -11.28 0.99 0.83
C GLU A 28 -11.91 2.37 1.28
N PRO A 29 -13.12 2.43 1.92
CA PRO A 29 -13.79 3.68 2.32
C PRO A 29 -12.99 4.62 3.24
N LEU A 30 -13.12 5.93 3.03
CA LEU A 30 -12.35 6.98 3.74
C LEU A 30 -12.67 7.15 5.23
N TRP A 31 -13.80 6.63 5.71
CA TRP A 31 -14.28 6.85 7.07
C TRP A 31 -14.43 5.53 7.82
N PRO A 32 -14.09 5.51 9.11
CA PRO A 32 -14.33 4.35 9.93
C PRO A 32 -15.85 4.10 10.07
N PRO A 33 -16.30 2.83 10.15
CA PRO A 33 -17.70 2.50 10.39
C PRO A 33 -18.14 2.95 11.78
N ASN A 34 -17.22 3.27 12.70
CA ASN A 34 -17.53 3.84 14.00
C ASN A 34 -16.44 4.83 14.48
N ARG A 35 -16.80 5.73 15.40
CA ARG A 35 -15.89 6.79 15.91
C ARG A 35 -14.84 6.31 16.93
N LEU A 36 -14.91 5.04 17.36
CA LEU A 36 -14.01 4.46 18.35
C LEU A 36 -12.76 3.83 17.72
N VAL A 37 -12.75 3.66 16.40
CA VAL A 37 -11.63 3.10 15.64
C VAL A 37 -11.02 4.18 14.75
N SER A 38 -9.74 4.50 14.97
CA SER A 38 -8.99 5.36 14.06
C SER A 38 -8.46 4.55 12.88
N TRP A 39 -8.99 4.80 11.68
CA TRP A 39 -8.63 4.05 10.47
C TRP A 39 -7.25 4.41 9.92
N GLU A 40 -6.74 5.60 10.24
CA GLU A 40 -5.45 6.11 9.74
C GLU A 40 -4.24 5.23 10.13
N ALA A 41 -4.39 4.34 11.12
CA ALA A 41 -3.34 3.45 11.58
C ALA A 41 -3.50 1.99 11.14
N TYR A 42 -4.68 1.58 10.65
CA TYR A 42 -5.06 0.16 10.59
C TYR A 42 -5.41 -0.39 9.21
N ARG A 43 -5.51 0.45 8.16
CA ARG A 43 -6.05 -0.02 6.88
C ARG A 43 -5.23 0.45 5.67
N PRO A 44 -5.05 -0.39 4.64
CA PRO A 44 -4.60 0.07 3.32
C PRO A 44 -5.58 1.04 2.68
N ASP A 45 -5.06 1.81 1.73
CA ASP A 45 -5.85 2.60 0.80
C ASP A 45 -6.51 1.74 -0.28
N LEU A 46 -5.80 0.72 -0.77
CA LEU A 46 -6.29 -0.25 -1.73
C LEU A 46 -5.93 -1.68 -1.30
N LEU A 47 -6.87 -2.60 -1.52
CA LEU A 47 -6.66 -4.04 -1.42
C LEU A 47 -6.75 -4.65 -2.83
N GLY A 48 -5.66 -5.24 -3.31
CA GLY A 48 -5.65 -6.04 -4.52
C GLY A 48 -5.79 -7.53 -4.20
N ILE A 49 -6.61 -8.25 -4.95
CA ILE A 49 -6.80 -9.70 -4.85
C ILE A 49 -6.61 -10.31 -6.24
N ALA A 50 -5.69 -11.24 -6.39
CA ALA A 50 -5.47 -11.97 -7.64
C ALA A 50 -5.58 -13.48 -7.38
N GLN A 51 -6.32 -14.18 -8.24
CA GLN A 51 -6.31 -15.63 -8.26
C GLN A 51 -5.27 -16.11 -9.27
N THR A 52 -4.32 -16.91 -8.80
CA THR A 52 -3.41 -17.66 -9.67
C THR A 52 -3.81 -19.12 -9.68
N ASP A 53 -3.40 -19.88 -10.70
CA ASP A 53 -3.72 -21.31 -10.88
C ASP A 53 -3.41 -22.20 -9.66
N SER A 54 -2.57 -21.71 -8.74
CA SER A 54 -2.16 -22.47 -7.56
C SER A 54 -2.57 -21.83 -6.24
N ARG A 55 -2.74 -20.49 -6.16
CA ARG A 55 -2.90 -19.74 -4.90
C ARG A 55 -3.55 -18.36 -5.08
N GLU A 56 -4.10 -17.85 -3.99
CA GLU A 56 -4.56 -16.46 -3.90
C GLU A 56 -3.40 -15.53 -3.51
N GLU A 57 -3.28 -14.40 -4.20
CA GLU A 57 -2.28 -13.38 -3.98
C GLU A 57 -2.94 -12.07 -3.57
N TYR A 58 -2.34 -11.38 -2.60
CA TYR A 58 -2.88 -10.17 -2.01
C TYR A 58 -1.89 -9.01 -2.13
N ALA A 59 -2.38 -7.82 -2.44
CA ALA A 59 -1.62 -6.58 -2.44
C ALA A 59 -2.24 -5.57 -1.47
N LEU A 60 -1.50 -5.17 -0.43
CA LEU A 60 -1.86 -4.09 0.47
C LEU A 60 -1.14 -2.82 0.05
N VAL A 61 -1.88 -1.79 -0.33
CA VAL A 61 -1.34 -0.53 -0.85
C VAL A 61 -1.57 0.61 0.12
N GLU A 62 -0.54 1.41 0.34
CA GLU A 62 -0.57 2.64 1.14
C GLU A 62 -0.05 3.82 0.32
N CYS A 63 -0.83 4.87 0.13
CA CYS A 63 -0.47 6.07 -0.61
C CYS A 63 -0.09 7.20 0.34
N GLU A 64 1.21 7.53 0.43
CA GLU A 64 1.67 8.61 1.31
C GLU A 64 2.17 9.84 0.57
N THR A 65 1.31 10.86 0.50
CA THR A 65 1.61 12.18 -0.09
C THR A 65 2.71 12.95 0.64
N ARG A 66 2.89 12.67 1.94
CA ARG A 66 3.89 13.31 2.81
C ARG A 66 4.59 12.25 3.65
N PRO A 67 5.42 11.39 3.03
CA PRO A 67 6.00 10.26 3.73
C PRO A 67 6.91 10.74 4.86
N ARG A 68 6.70 10.16 6.03
CA ARG A 68 7.54 10.35 7.21
C ARG A 68 7.81 8.98 7.81
N THR A 69 9.07 8.53 7.78
CA THR A 69 9.46 7.18 8.22
C THR A 69 8.90 6.83 9.60
N LYS A 70 9.01 7.74 10.58
CA LYS A 70 8.50 7.48 11.95
C LYS A 70 6.99 7.20 11.96
N ARG A 71 6.21 7.91 11.14
CA ARG A 71 4.77 7.69 11.01
C ARG A 71 4.49 6.37 10.31
N LEU A 72 5.19 6.11 9.20
CA LEU A 72 5.06 4.89 8.43
C LEU A 72 5.34 3.65 9.29
N LEU A 73 6.48 3.60 9.99
CA LEU A 73 6.83 2.48 10.88
C LEU A 73 5.86 2.29 12.07
N ALA A 74 5.14 3.34 12.45
CA ALA A 74 4.13 3.30 13.50
C ALA A 74 2.75 2.88 12.99
N LYS A 75 2.50 2.91 11.67
CA LYS A 75 1.25 2.38 11.11
C LYS A 75 1.24 0.87 11.28
N ASN A 76 0.12 0.38 11.83
CA ASN A 76 -0.10 -1.05 11.95
C ASN A 76 -0.36 -1.71 10.61
N ILE A 77 -0.47 -0.96 9.49
CA ILE A 77 -0.55 -1.54 8.14
C ILE A 77 0.64 -2.46 7.79
N TRP A 78 1.83 -2.17 8.33
CA TRP A 78 3.01 -3.03 8.16
C TRP A 78 3.06 -4.18 9.16
N ARG A 79 2.26 -4.06 10.22
CA ARG A 79 2.10 -5.02 11.30
C ARG A 79 0.75 -5.72 11.24
N VAL A 80 0.09 -5.71 10.07
CA VAL A 80 -1.30 -6.15 9.92
C VAL A 80 -1.40 -7.62 10.32
N GLU A 81 -1.69 -7.82 11.59
CA GLU A 81 -2.38 -8.96 12.15
C GLU A 81 -3.89 -8.86 11.83
N LEU A 82 -4.31 -8.22 10.71
CA LEU A 82 -5.65 -8.51 10.16
C LEU A 82 -5.58 -9.91 9.59
N GLN A 83 -5.95 -10.79 10.51
CA GLN A 83 -6.22 -12.20 10.35
C GLN A 83 -4.94 -12.97 10.02
N SER A 84 -4.49 -13.73 11.01
CA SER A 84 -3.62 -14.90 10.91
C SER A 84 -3.91 -15.86 9.74
N ARG A 85 -4.92 -15.61 8.90
CA ARG A 85 -5.21 -16.26 7.63
C ARG A 85 -4.49 -15.62 6.44
N ILE A 86 -4.41 -14.28 6.34
CA ILE A 86 -3.75 -13.59 5.21
C ILE A 86 -2.22 -13.69 5.33
N ASP A 87 -1.66 -13.56 6.54
CA ASP A 87 -0.21 -13.80 6.75
C ASP A 87 0.19 -15.27 6.55
N ARG A 88 -0.77 -16.21 6.58
CA ARG A 88 -0.56 -17.62 6.19
C ARG A 88 -0.70 -17.84 4.68
N GLN A 89 -1.13 -16.83 3.93
CA GLN A 89 -1.13 -16.87 2.47
C GLN A 89 0.30 -16.62 1.98
N PRO A 90 0.82 -17.45 1.09
CA PRO A 90 2.24 -17.46 0.78
C PRO A 90 2.72 -16.30 -0.10
N ARG A 91 1.83 -15.37 -0.52
CA ARG A 91 2.18 -14.19 -1.33
C ARG A 91 1.36 -12.97 -0.93
N LEU A 92 1.79 -12.32 0.14
CA LEU A 92 1.31 -10.99 0.53
C LEU A 92 2.32 -9.93 0.07
N ARG A 93 1.92 -9.08 -0.86
CA ARG A 93 2.69 -7.90 -1.29
C ARG A 93 2.26 -6.70 -0.46
N ARG A 94 3.25 -6.01 0.07
CA ARG A 94 3.07 -4.75 0.81
C ARG A 94 3.67 -3.65 -0.04
N ILE A 95 2.87 -2.67 -0.45
CA ILE A 95 3.25 -1.64 -1.42
C ILE A 95 3.09 -0.27 -0.77
N LEU A 96 4.20 0.44 -0.61
CA LEU A 96 4.22 1.84 -0.23
C LEU A 96 4.31 2.71 -1.47
N VAL A 97 3.30 3.53 -1.71
CA VAL A 97 3.24 4.46 -2.82
C VAL A 97 3.61 5.86 -2.34
N VAL A 98 4.53 6.53 -3.02
CA VAL A 98 4.94 7.91 -2.71
C VAL A 98 5.00 8.77 -3.97
N PRO A 99 4.77 10.09 -3.86
CA PRO A 99 4.95 11.00 -4.99
C PRO A 99 6.40 11.06 -5.45
N ARG A 100 6.57 11.37 -6.74
CA ARG A 100 7.87 11.76 -7.30
C ARG A 100 8.53 12.86 -6.47
N GLY A 101 9.84 12.74 -6.27
CA GLY A 101 10.63 13.66 -5.44
C GLY A 101 10.51 13.45 -3.92
N LYS A 102 9.69 12.49 -3.45
CA LYS A 102 9.58 12.16 -2.02
C LYS A 102 10.31 10.88 -1.60
N LEU A 103 10.89 10.15 -2.55
CA LEU A 103 11.66 8.92 -2.28
C LEU A 103 12.79 9.16 -1.25
N GLY A 104 13.50 10.30 -1.34
CA GLY A 104 14.59 10.63 -0.42
C GLY A 104 14.17 10.90 1.03
N ALA A 105 12.86 11.03 1.30
CA ALA A 105 12.34 11.18 2.67
C ALA A 105 12.07 9.83 3.36
N LEU A 106 12.20 8.71 2.63
CA LEU A 106 12.01 7.36 3.16
C LEU A 106 13.33 6.80 3.71
N ASP A 107 13.23 6.11 4.84
CA ASP A 107 14.32 5.29 5.35
C ASP A 107 14.45 4.03 4.49
N LEU A 108 15.68 3.70 4.09
CA LEU A 108 16.01 2.50 3.32
C LEU A 108 15.53 1.22 4.01
N LYS A 109 15.39 1.21 5.34
CA LYS A 109 14.86 0.06 6.10
C LYS A 109 13.45 -0.35 5.66
N LEU A 110 12.63 0.59 5.18
CA LEU A 110 11.29 0.28 4.66
C LEU A 110 11.33 -0.66 3.44
N ARG A 111 12.42 -0.63 2.66
CA ARG A 111 12.60 -1.55 1.52
C ARG A 111 12.74 -3.02 1.92
N ARG A 112 12.95 -3.31 3.20
CA ARG A 112 12.96 -4.69 3.73
C ARG A 112 11.56 -5.22 4.03
N SER A 113 10.57 -4.34 4.17
CA SER A 113 9.20 -4.69 4.57
C SER A 113 8.16 -4.44 3.49
N CYS A 114 8.49 -3.66 2.45
CA CYS A 114 7.56 -3.32 1.38
C CYS A 114 8.26 -2.97 0.06
N GLU A 115 7.54 -3.16 -1.04
CA GLU A 115 7.84 -2.55 -2.32
C GLU A 115 7.58 -1.05 -2.24
N ILE A 116 8.37 -0.25 -2.95
CA ILE A 116 8.15 1.19 -3.03
C ILE A 116 7.74 1.52 -4.46
N TRP A 117 6.55 2.07 -4.63
CA TRP A 117 6.07 2.56 -5.91
C TRP A 117 6.14 4.08 -5.90
N VAL A 118 6.81 4.66 -6.88
CA VAL A 118 6.91 6.12 -7.01
C VAL A 118 6.00 6.55 -8.15
N THR A 119 4.98 7.33 -7.83
CA THR A 119 3.97 7.76 -8.82
C THR A 119 4.23 9.19 -9.27
N ASP A 120 4.01 9.41 -10.56
CA ASP A 120 3.72 10.71 -11.17
C ASP A 120 2.25 10.73 -11.63
N GLU A 121 1.79 11.81 -12.28
CA GLU A 121 0.39 11.94 -12.73
C GLU A 121 -0.08 10.73 -13.58
N ASP A 122 0.77 10.20 -14.45
CA ASP A 122 0.44 9.11 -15.39
C ASP A 122 1.45 7.94 -15.39
N ASP A 123 2.51 8.01 -14.59
CA ASP A 123 3.61 7.03 -14.62
C ASP A 123 3.89 6.45 -13.23
N ILE A 124 4.45 5.25 -13.21
CA ILE A 124 4.78 4.53 -11.98
C ILE A 124 6.11 3.80 -12.08
N LEU A 125 7.03 4.18 -11.19
CA LEU A 125 8.29 3.47 -11.01
C LEU A 125 8.15 2.47 -9.86
N LYS A 126 8.21 1.17 -10.18
CA LYS A 126 8.16 0.08 -9.20
C LYS A 126 9.57 -0.25 -8.70
N ILE A 127 9.81 -0.08 -7.39
CA ILE A 127 11.07 -0.43 -6.72
C ILE A 127 10.81 -1.67 -5.85
N PRO A 128 11.39 -2.84 -6.17
CA PRO A 128 11.12 -4.07 -5.43
C PRO A 128 11.71 -4.03 -4.01
N THR A 129 11.19 -4.90 -3.15
CA THR A 129 11.76 -5.20 -1.84
C THR A 129 13.21 -5.66 -1.96
N CYS A 130 14.05 -5.27 -1.02
CA CYS A 130 15.37 -5.87 -0.89
C CYS A 130 15.22 -7.29 -0.31
N ALA A 131 15.85 -8.28 -0.94
CA ALA A 131 15.98 -9.60 -0.34
C ALA A 131 16.72 -9.49 1.01
N PRO A 132 16.34 -10.27 2.03
CA PRO A 132 17.15 -10.37 3.23
C PRO A 132 18.55 -10.88 2.83
N SER A 133 19.57 -10.12 3.23
CA SER A 133 20.99 -10.45 3.05
C SER A 133 21.41 -11.60 3.95
#